data_AF-A0A3R7GXM7-F1
#
_entry.id   AF-A0A3R7GXM7-F1
#
_cell.length_a   1.000
_cell.length_b   1.000
_cell.length_c   1.000
_cell.angle_alpha   90.00
_cell.angle_beta   90.00
_cell.angle_gamma   90.00
#
_symmetry.space_group_name_H-M   'P 1'
#
loop_
_entity.id
_entity.type
_entity.pdbx_description
1 polymer ?
#
loop_
_entity_poly.entity_id
_entity_poly.type
_entity_poly.pdbx_seq_one_letter_code
_entity_poly.pdbx_strand_id
1 'polypeptide(L)'
;MAQCGSGAALSVVLLVFEFRKNVVSDIPNSVLKRESPFHVDGHACRPDCGACCIAPSISSPIPGMPNGKPAGVRCVQLGDDLRCAIFGQPERPACCSGLQPQADMCGASRSEALAWLTQLETLTQPQQAARR
;
A
#
# COMPACT_ATOMS: atom_id res chain seq x y z
N MET A 1 58.63 -24.54 -4.52
CA MET A 1 57.94 -24.07 -3.30
C MET A 1 57.11 -22.85 -3.68
N ALA A 2 55.80 -22.93 -3.43
CA ALA A 2 54.75 -21.90 -3.38
C ALA A 2 54.54 -20.91 -4.56
N GLN A 3 53.43 -21.13 -5.26
CA GLN A 3 52.58 -20.08 -5.86
C GLN A 3 52.00 -19.14 -4.77
N CYS A 4 51.61 -17.92 -5.14
CA CYS A 4 50.30 -17.29 -4.84
C CYS A 4 50.42 -15.75 -4.72
N GLY A 5 49.56 -15.02 -5.43
CA GLY A 5 49.44 -13.57 -5.35
C GLY A 5 48.47 -12.96 -6.37
N SER A 6 47.28 -13.57 -6.53
CA SER A 6 46.16 -13.02 -7.30
C SER A 6 45.44 -11.91 -6.56
N GLY A 7 45.03 -10.88 -7.30
CA GLY A 7 43.82 -10.07 -7.05
C GLY A 7 43.92 -9.02 -5.95
N ALA A 8 43.34 -7.83 -6.07
CA ALA A 8 42.08 -7.56 -6.74
C ALA A 8 42.11 -6.21 -7.46
N ALA A 9 41.67 -6.24 -8.72
CA ALA A 9 41.00 -5.10 -9.33
C ALA A 9 39.85 -4.70 -8.41
N LEU A 10 39.97 -3.53 -7.78
CA LEU A 10 38.86 -2.86 -7.10
C LEU A 10 37.82 -2.56 -8.18
N SER A 11 36.84 -3.45 -8.29
CA SER A 11 35.68 -3.33 -9.16
C SER A 11 35.01 -1.98 -8.91
N VAL A 12 34.64 -1.27 -9.97
CA VAL A 12 33.86 -0.02 -9.94
C VAL A 12 32.58 -0.19 -9.07
N VAL A 13 32.09 -1.41 -8.93
CA VAL A 13 31.00 -1.79 -8.01
C VAL A 13 31.31 -1.41 -6.55
N LEU A 14 32.54 -1.57 -6.06
CA LEU A 14 32.91 -1.20 -4.68
C LEU A 14 32.93 0.32 -4.48
N LEU A 15 33.35 1.09 -5.47
CA LEU A 15 33.33 2.57 -5.43
C LEU A 15 31.89 3.11 -5.43
N VAL A 16 30.99 2.52 -6.23
CA VAL A 16 29.56 2.87 -6.21
C VAL A 16 28.93 2.50 -4.86
N PHE A 17 29.32 1.36 -4.26
CA PHE A 17 28.80 0.92 -2.97
C PHE A 17 29.29 1.79 -1.80
N GLU A 18 30.55 2.21 -1.80
CA GLU A 18 31.12 3.10 -0.76
C GLU A 18 30.62 4.55 -0.90
N PHE A 19 30.42 5.06 -2.13
CA PHE A 19 29.85 6.40 -2.33
C PHE A 19 28.38 6.48 -1.85
N ARG A 20 27.61 5.39 -2.00
CA ARG A 20 26.23 5.29 -1.51
C ARG A 20 26.14 5.23 0.02
N LYS A 21 27.15 4.71 0.71
CA LYS A 21 27.23 4.71 2.18
C LYS A 21 27.55 6.08 2.77
N ASN A 22 28.39 6.87 2.09
CA ASN A 22 28.76 8.22 2.55
C ASN A 22 27.58 9.20 2.47
N VAL A 23 26.77 9.17 1.41
CA VAL A 23 25.63 10.09 1.26
C VAL A 23 24.52 9.83 2.29
N VAL A 24 24.35 8.58 2.75
CA VAL A 24 23.30 8.21 3.72
C VAL A 24 23.75 8.40 5.18
N SER A 25 25.06 8.36 5.46
CA SER A 25 25.57 8.44 6.85
C SER A 25 25.59 9.87 7.42
N ASP A 26 25.55 10.90 6.56
CA ASP A 26 25.54 12.31 6.97
C ASP A 26 24.13 12.93 7.04
N ILE A 27 23.07 12.16 6.73
CA ILE A 27 21.69 12.63 6.90
C ILE A 27 21.27 12.34 8.34
N PRO A 28 21.01 13.36 9.18
CA PRO A 28 20.52 13.13 10.52
C PRO A 28 19.20 12.35 10.46
N ASN A 29 19.07 11.33 11.32
CA ASN A 29 17.94 10.40 11.37
C ASN A 29 16.56 11.11 11.46
N SER A 30 16.54 12.38 11.87
CA SER A 30 15.39 13.28 11.89
C SER A 30 14.81 13.65 10.52
N VAL A 31 15.57 13.55 9.42
CA VAL A 31 15.08 13.83 8.06
C VAL A 31 14.40 12.60 7.44
N LEU A 32 14.85 11.39 7.80
CA LEU A 32 14.21 10.13 7.40
C LEU A 32 12.95 9.83 8.22
N LYS A 33 12.92 10.26 9.50
CA LYS A 33 11.74 10.29 10.36
C LYS A 33 11.04 11.64 10.32
N ARG A 34 10.54 12.05 9.13
CA ARG A 34 9.39 12.97 9.11
C ARG A 34 8.16 12.18 9.56
N GLU A 35 8.12 11.92 10.87
CA GLU A 35 6.94 11.43 11.56
C GLU A 35 5.88 12.52 11.38
N SER A 36 4.85 12.18 10.62
CA SER A 36 3.61 12.93 10.57
C SER A 36 3.14 13.17 12.02
N PRO A 37 2.59 14.34 12.37
CA PRO A 37 1.95 14.55 13.68
C PRO A 37 0.80 13.55 13.95
N PHE A 38 0.43 12.76 12.93
CA PHE A 38 -0.31 11.51 13.05
C PHE A 38 0.69 10.33 12.99
N HIS A 39 1.21 9.91 14.14
CA HIS A 39 2.15 8.78 14.26
C HIS A 39 1.42 7.46 13.95
N VAL A 40 1.41 7.03 12.69
CA VAL A 40 1.04 5.67 12.28
C VAL A 40 2.28 4.96 11.74
N ASP A 41 3.01 4.30 12.62
CA ASP A 41 4.04 3.35 12.21
C ASP A 41 3.37 2.20 11.44
N GLY A 42 3.69 2.07 10.16
CA GLY A 42 3.33 0.91 9.34
C GLY A 42 1.84 0.75 9.06
N HIS A 43 1.30 1.56 8.15
CA HIS A 43 0.14 1.18 7.32
C HIS A 43 -1.10 0.63 8.07
N ALA A 44 -1.39 1.14 9.27
CA ALA A 44 -2.73 1.05 9.84
C ALA A 44 -3.61 2.09 9.14
N CYS A 45 -4.74 1.67 8.55
CA CYS A 45 -5.70 2.59 7.92
C CYS A 45 -6.00 3.77 8.84
N ARG A 46 -5.97 5.01 8.29
CA ARG A 46 -6.37 6.22 9.04
C ARG A 46 -7.77 6.01 9.62
N PRO A 47 -8.00 6.33 10.91
CA PRO A 47 -9.35 6.32 11.47
C PRO A 47 -10.27 7.21 10.63
N ASP A 48 -11.56 6.88 10.61
CA ASP A 48 -12.59 7.70 9.94
C ASP A 48 -12.40 7.82 8.41
N CYS A 49 -11.64 6.91 7.77
CA CYS A 49 -11.44 6.94 6.33
C CYS A 49 -12.50 6.12 5.57
N GLY A 50 -12.55 4.81 5.78
CA GLY A 50 -13.47 3.90 5.09
C GLY A 50 -13.34 3.85 3.56
N ALA A 51 -12.35 4.51 2.95
CA ALA A 51 -12.27 4.68 1.49
C ALA A 51 -12.15 3.33 0.75
N CYS A 52 -11.34 2.41 1.27
CA CYS A 52 -11.21 1.05 0.72
C CYS A 52 -12.50 0.22 0.82
N CYS A 53 -13.41 0.56 1.73
CA CYS A 53 -14.71 -0.10 1.86
C CYS A 53 -15.79 0.51 0.96
N ILE A 54 -15.51 1.61 0.27
CA ILE A 54 -16.46 2.32 -0.59
C ILE A 54 -16.00 2.30 -2.05
N ALA A 55 -14.80 2.81 -2.33
CA ALA A 55 -14.36 3.11 -3.69
C ALA A 55 -14.14 1.88 -4.60
N PRO A 56 -13.27 0.90 -4.26
CA PRO A 56 -12.93 -0.17 -5.18
C PRO A 56 -14.06 -1.19 -5.34
N SER A 57 -14.12 -1.88 -6.48
CA SER A 57 -14.96 -3.08 -6.59
C SER A 57 -14.30 -4.27 -5.88
N ILE A 58 -15.11 -5.18 -5.35
CA ILE A 58 -14.68 -6.43 -4.73
C ILE A 58 -15.46 -7.55 -5.41
N SER A 59 -14.77 -8.41 -6.16
CA SER A 59 -15.40 -9.53 -6.88
C SER A 59 -15.61 -10.77 -6.01
N SER A 60 -14.94 -10.82 -4.86
CA SER A 60 -15.05 -11.93 -3.91
C SER A 60 -16.24 -11.74 -2.95
N PRO A 61 -16.90 -12.81 -2.48
CA PRO A 61 -17.99 -12.71 -1.52
C PRO A 61 -17.55 -12.01 -0.23
N ILE A 62 -18.46 -11.23 0.34
CA ILE A 62 -18.34 -10.61 1.67
C ILE A 62 -19.53 -11.13 2.51
N PRO A 63 -19.40 -11.39 3.82
CA PRO A 63 -20.57 -11.66 4.64
C PRO A 63 -21.63 -10.56 4.50
N GLY A 64 -22.82 -10.90 4.02
CA GLY A 64 -23.90 -9.96 3.67
C GLY A 64 -23.88 -9.39 2.24
N MET A 65 -22.85 -9.70 1.44
CA MET A 65 -22.77 -9.36 0.00
C MET A 65 -22.20 -10.55 -0.79
N PRO A 66 -23.00 -11.59 -1.09
CA PRO A 66 -22.51 -12.84 -1.69
C PRO A 66 -21.93 -12.67 -3.11
N ASN A 67 -22.41 -11.68 -3.85
CA ASN A 67 -21.92 -11.36 -5.20
C ASN A 67 -20.77 -10.34 -5.19
N GLY A 68 -20.18 -10.08 -4.02
CA GLY A 68 -19.17 -9.04 -3.83
C GLY A 68 -19.77 -7.64 -3.73
N LYS A 69 -18.91 -6.63 -3.88
CA LYS A 69 -19.24 -5.22 -3.70
C LYS A 69 -18.95 -4.43 -4.98
N PRO A 70 -19.93 -3.77 -5.59
CA PRO A 70 -19.66 -2.86 -6.70
C PRO A 70 -18.76 -1.68 -6.28
N ALA A 71 -18.06 -1.10 -7.25
CA ALA A 71 -17.29 0.14 -7.05
C ALA A 71 -18.22 1.28 -6.61
N GLY A 72 -17.75 2.14 -5.71
CA GLY A 72 -18.52 3.26 -5.15
C GLY A 72 -19.64 2.88 -4.18
N VAL A 73 -20.02 1.60 -4.10
CA VAL A 73 -21.04 1.12 -3.15
C VAL A 73 -20.41 0.90 -1.77
N ARG A 74 -21.11 1.38 -0.73
CA ARG A 74 -20.73 1.18 0.67
C ARG A 74 -20.81 -0.31 1.04
N CYS A 75 -19.71 -0.84 1.58
CA CYS A 75 -19.68 -2.21 2.10
C CYS A 75 -20.63 -2.37 3.29
N VAL A 76 -21.34 -3.50 3.36
CA VAL A 76 -22.21 -3.84 4.51
C VAL A 76 -21.44 -3.94 5.84
N GLN A 77 -20.13 -4.20 5.77
CA GLN A 77 -19.25 -4.31 6.92
C GLN A 77 -18.65 -2.95 7.35
N LEU A 78 -18.99 -1.84 6.69
CA LEU A 78 -18.50 -0.52 7.08
C LEU A 78 -19.42 0.07 8.16
N GLY A 79 -18.93 0.11 9.39
CA GLY A 79 -19.63 0.71 10.53
C GLY A 79 -19.74 2.23 10.44
N ASP A 80 -20.54 2.81 11.34
CA ASP A 80 -20.78 4.25 11.40
C ASP A 80 -19.52 5.05 11.76
N ASP A 81 -18.56 4.41 12.44
CA ASP A 81 -17.21 4.90 12.73
C ASP A 81 -16.22 4.77 11.54
N LEU A 82 -16.73 4.37 10.37
CA LEU A 82 -15.97 4.13 9.15
C LEU A 82 -14.84 3.10 9.32
N ARG A 83 -15.03 2.13 10.22
CA ARG A 83 -14.17 0.96 10.38
C ARG A 83 -14.84 -0.29 9.81
N CYS A 84 -14.03 -1.24 9.37
CA CYS A 84 -14.51 -2.54 8.89
C CYS A 84 -14.83 -3.42 10.11
N ALA A 85 -16.09 -3.83 10.26
CA ALA A 85 -16.57 -4.64 11.39
C ALA A 85 -15.91 -6.02 11.50
N ILE A 86 -15.37 -6.53 10.39
CA ILE A 86 -14.65 -7.81 10.32
C ILE A 86 -13.13 -7.62 10.11
N PHE A 87 -12.57 -6.46 10.48
CA PHE A 87 -11.13 -6.23 10.36
C PHE A 87 -10.33 -7.26 11.17
N GLY A 88 -9.46 -8.02 10.51
CA GLY A 88 -8.61 -9.03 11.15
C GLY A 88 -9.28 -10.39 11.33
N GLN A 89 -10.56 -10.51 10.98
CA GLN A 89 -11.31 -11.75 11.09
C GLN A 89 -11.12 -12.65 9.86
N PRO A 90 -11.21 -13.99 10.00
CA PRO A 90 -11.03 -14.92 8.89
C PRO A 90 -12.09 -14.80 7.79
N GLU A 91 -13.28 -14.27 8.11
CA GLU A 91 -14.34 -14.02 7.14
C GLU A 91 -14.07 -12.79 6.25
N ARG A 92 -13.04 -11.99 6.57
CA ARG A 92 -12.63 -10.85 5.75
C ARG A 92 -12.02 -11.35 4.44
N PRO A 93 -12.54 -10.93 3.27
CA PRO A 93 -12.04 -11.41 1.99
C PRO A 93 -10.53 -11.15 1.83
N ALA A 94 -9.83 -12.10 1.20
CA ALA A 94 -8.37 -12.03 1.03
C ALA A 94 -7.89 -10.76 0.32
N CYS A 95 -8.66 -10.25 -0.64
CA CYS A 95 -8.34 -8.97 -1.30
C CYS A 95 -8.40 -7.78 -0.31
N CYS A 96 -9.34 -7.80 0.64
CA CYS A 96 -9.50 -6.75 1.64
C CYS A 96 -8.43 -6.84 2.73
N SER A 97 -8.01 -8.04 3.14
CA SER A 97 -6.95 -8.24 4.14
C SER A 97 -5.55 -8.04 3.56
N GLY A 98 -5.36 -8.33 2.26
CA GLY A 98 -4.12 -8.09 1.53
C GLY A 98 -3.88 -6.62 1.15
N LEU A 99 -4.91 -5.77 1.18
CA LEU A 99 -4.77 -4.35 0.85
C LEU A 99 -3.92 -3.61 1.89
N GLN A 100 -2.74 -3.17 1.47
CA GLN A 100 -1.85 -2.34 2.27
C GLN A 100 -2.10 -0.86 1.94
N PRO A 101 -2.47 -0.01 2.91
CA PRO A 101 -2.61 1.43 2.64
C PRO A 101 -1.26 2.00 2.25
N GLN A 102 -1.21 2.89 1.26
CA GLN A 102 0.02 3.57 0.81
C GLN A 102 -0.18 5.09 0.86
N ALA A 103 0.89 5.88 0.90
CA ALA A 103 0.80 7.34 0.99
C ALA A 103 -0.03 7.93 -0.17
N ASP A 104 0.28 7.54 -1.40
CA ASP A 104 -0.45 7.97 -2.61
C ASP A 104 -1.92 7.58 -2.57
N MET A 105 -2.22 6.39 -2.05
CA MET A 105 -3.59 5.90 -1.89
C MET A 105 -4.37 6.67 -0.84
N CYS A 106 -3.74 7.02 0.27
CA CYS A 106 -4.44 7.54 1.44
C CYS A 106 -4.54 9.06 1.47
N GLY A 107 -3.62 9.75 0.79
CA GLY A 107 -3.52 11.21 0.76
C GLY A 107 -3.52 11.86 2.14
N ALA A 108 -3.81 13.16 2.18
CA ALA A 108 -3.99 13.93 3.40
C ALA A 108 -5.43 13.81 3.95
N SER A 109 -6.41 13.42 3.12
CA SER A 109 -7.83 13.43 3.48
C SER A 109 -8.60 12.18 3.02
N ARG A 110 -9.80 11.98 3.59
CA ARG A 110 -10.72 10.92 3.14
C ARG A 110 -11.16 11.13 1.69
N SER A 111 -11.41 12.38 1.33
CA SER A 111 -11.83 12.76 -0.01
C SER A 111 -10.75 12.44 -1.05
N GLU A 112 -9.48 12.72 -0.74
CA GLU A 112 -8.35 12.34 -1.59
C GLU A 112 -8.25 10.82 -1.75
N ALA A 113 -8.36 10.07 -0.66
CA ALA A 113 -8.28 8.61 -0.72
C ALA A 113 -9.39 8.00 -1.59
N LEU A 114 -10.62 8.52 -1.47
CA LEU A 114 -11.74 8.12 -2.32
C LEU A 114 -11.48 8.47 -3.78
N ALA A 115 -11.05 9.70 -4.07
CA ALA A 115 -10.78 10.14 -5.43
C ALA A 115 -9.70 9.28 -6.10
N TRP A 116 -8.60 9.02 -5.38
CA TRP A 116 -7.50 8.21 -5.89
C TRP A 116 -7.93 6.75 -6.17
N LEU A 117 -8.63 6.12 -5.22
CA LEU A 117 -9.11 4.73 -5.39
C LEU A 117 -10.15 4.61 -6.51
N THR A 118 -11.05 5.58 -6.65
CA THR A 118 -12.03 5.63 -7.75
C THR A 118 -11.34 5.82 -9.10
N GLN A 119 -10.31 6.66 -9.16
CA GLN A 119 -9.51 6.83 -10.36
C GLN A 119 -8.80 5.52 -10.73
N LEU A 120 -8.14 4.87 -9.77
CA LEU A 120 -7.49 3.58 -10.02
C LEU A 120 -8.46 2.53 -10.53
N GLU A 121 -9.61 2.37 -9.86
CA GLU A 121 -10.65 1.43 -10.29
C GLU A 121 -11.01 1.64 -11.77
N THR A 122 -11.19 2.89 -12.18
CA THR A 122 -11.50 3.27 -13.57
C THR A 122 -10.37 2.93 -14.54
N LEU A 123 -9.13 3.23 -14.16
CA LEU A 123 -7.95 2.97 -14.99
C LEU A 123 -7.63 1.48 -15.13
N THR A 124 -8.01 0.67 -14.15
CA THR A 124 -7.73 -0.78 -14.12
C THR A 124 -8.91 -1.65 -14.52
N GLN A 125 -10.01 -1.07 -15.01
CA GLN A 125 -11.16 -1.86 -15.46
C GLN A 125 -10.71 -2.82 -16.58
N PRO A 126 -11.14 -4.09 -16.54
CA PRO A 126 -10.83 -5.03 -17.61
C PRO A 126 -11.42 -4.51 -18.92
N GLN A 127 -10.57 -4.32 -19.92
CA GLN A 127 -11.00 -3.93 -21.26
C GLN A 127 -11.93 -5.02 -21.81
N GLN A 128 -13.22 -4.70 -21.98
CA GLN A 128 -14.22 -5.65 -22.48
C GLN A 128 -13.89 -6.21 -23.87
N ALA A 129 -12.96 -5.58 -24.60
CA ALA A 129 -12.49 -5.99 -25.91
C ALA A 129 -11.64 -7.28 -25.93
N ALA A 130 -11.04 -7.68 -24.79
CA ALA A 130 -10.18 -8.88 -24.73
C ALA A 130 -10.95 -10.18 -24.39
N ARG A 131 -12.30 -10.11 -24.29
CA ARG A 131 -13.17 -11.22 -23.89
C ARG A 131 -14.24 -11.56 -24.94
N ARG A 132 -14.03 -11.18 -26.20
CA ARG A 132 -14.88 -11.59 -27.34
C ARG A 132 -14.06 -12.39 -28.33
#